data_AF-A0A365XUI1-F1
#
_entry.id   AF-A0A365XUI1-F1
#
_cell.length_a   1.000
_cell.length_b   1.000
_cell.length_c   1.000
_cell.angle_alpha   90.00
_cell.angle_beta   90.00
_cell.angle_gamma   90.00
#
_symmetry.space_group_name_H-M   'P 1'
#
loop_
_entity.id
_entity.type
_entity.pdbx_description
1 polymer ?
#
loop_
_entity_poly.entity_id
_entity_poly.type
_entity_poly.pdbx_seq_one_letter_code
_entity_poly.pdbx_strand_id
1 'polypeptide(L)'
;MRSGFELFKTRKQEESIDIATLEQQYGIQLPPLYKLFVSTFHLDRKVLAGERYFDTTIQNYREAAMVAYYPLLNDPEKVLDISLMYDLEFNLIMWQNNYQREPEWMDYGFFKITDIGMGGGLYVGTRDENKDKIFRIVWDWDEPYDEICDNIFELVRGLTLVYDPNDPPHGITSYDQLYKNWGDEYWQIRS
;
A
#
# COMPACT_ATOMS: atom_id res chain seq x y z
N MET A 1 15.77 1.99 -9.52
CA MET A 1 14.33 2.04 -9.25
C MET A 1 14.12 1.22 -7.99
N ARG A 2 13.62 1.83 -6.90
CA ARG A 2 13.38 1.07 -5.65
C ARG A 2 12.25 0.07 -5.91
N SER A 3 12.36 -1.11 -5.33
CA SER A 3 11.39 -2.17 -5.48
C SER A 3 11.38 -3.06 -4.25
N GLY A 4 10.36 -3.90 -4.12
CA GLY A 4 10.34 -4.90 -3.06
C GLY A 4 10.30 -4.29 -1.66
N PHE A 5 11.10 -4.90 -0.78
CA PHE A 5 11.27 -4.45 0.59
C PHE A 5 11.99 -3.10 0.72
N GLU A 6 12.71 -2.63 -0.30
CA GLU A 6 13.38 -1.33 -0.27
C GLU A 6 12.38 -0.17 -0.20
N LEU A 7 11.11 -0.43 -0.51
CA LEU A 7 10.02 0.55 -0.40
C LEU A 7 9.61 0.79 1.05
N PHE A 8 9.97 -0.09 1.98
CA PHE A 8 9.53 -0.04 3.37
C PHE A 8 10.65 0.33 4.32
N LYS A 9 10.31 1.08 5.37
CA LYS A 9 11.20 1.31 6.50
C LYS A 9 11.03 0.20 7.52
N THR A 10 12.12 -0.45 7.91
CA THR A 10 12.10 -1.43 9.01
C THR A 10 11.94 -0.73 10.36
N ARG A 11 11.19 -1.36 11.26
CA ARG A 11 11.15 -1.00 12.68
C ARG A 11 12.50 -1.27 13.32
N LYS A 12 12.81 -0.50 14.35
CA LYS A 12 13.95 -0.74 15.24
C LYS A 12 13.61 -1.87 16.23
N GLN A 13 14.65 -2.44 16.83
CA GLN A 13 14.49 -3.55 17.77
C GLN A 13 13.69 -3.16 19.02
N GLU A 14 13.78 -1.91 19.46
CA GLU A 14 13.03 -1.38 20.60
C GLU A 14 11.55 -1.07 20.30
N GLU A 15 11.17 -1.02 19.02
CA GLU A 15 9.81 -0.75 18.60
C GLU A 15 9.03 -2.06 18.50
N SER A 16 7.97 -2.20 19.30
CA SER A 16 7.10 -3.37 19.28
C SER A 16 5.64 -2.95 19.16
N ILE A 17 4.86 -3.79 18.49
CA ILE A 17 3.40 -3.67 18.44
C ILE A 17 2.85 -4.81 19.29
N ASP A 18 2.01 -4.48 20.27
CA ASP A 18 1.28 -5.50 21.04
C ASP A 18 0.08 -5.99 20.24
N ILE A 19 0.36 -6.82 19.22
CA ILE A 19 -0.65 -7.34 18.31
C ILE A 19 -1.67 -8.20 19.06
N ALA A 20 -1.25 -8.93 20.10
CA ALA A 20 -2.17 -9.79 20.86
C ALA A 20 -3.24 -8.96 21.59
N THR A 21 -2.85 -7.85 22.23
CA THR A 21 -3.80 -6.92 22.84
C THR A 21 -4.74 -6.30 21.81
N LEU A 22 -4.23 -5.93 20.63
CA LEU A 22 -5.04 -5.40 19.54
C LEU A 22 -6.04 -6.45 18.98
N GLU A 23 -5.58 -7.67 18.70
CA GLU A 23 -6.44 -8.79 18.26
C GLU A 23 -7.57 -9.04 19.27
N GLN A 24 -7.26 -9.04 20.57
CA GLN A 24 -8.24 -9.20 21.63
C GLN A 24 -9.22 -8.03 21.70
N GLN A 25 -8.75 -6.79 21.61
CA GLN A 25 -9.57 -5.58 21.69
C GLN A 25 -10.58 -5.50 20.54
N TYR A 26 -10.16 -5.84 19.32
CA TYR A 26 -10.98 -5.73 18.12
C TYR A 26 -11.69 -7.03 17.73
N GLY A 27 -11.45 -8.14 18.45
CA GLY A 27 -12.12 -9.41 18.20
C GLY A 27 -11.77 -10.04 16.85
N ILE A 28 -10.53 -9.87 16.40
CA ILE A 28 -10.03 -10.39 15.12
C ILE A 28 -8.77 -11.23 15.34
N GLN A 29 -8.58 -12.24 14.51
CA GLN A 29 -7.33 -12.97 14.42
C GLN A 29 -6.64 -12.65 13.08
N LEU A 30 -5.55 -11.91 13.14
CA LEU A 30 -4.72 -11.58 11.99
C LEU A 30 -3.88 -12.79 11.58
N PRO A 31 -3.65 -12.96 10.28
CA PRO A 31 -2.92 -14.11 9.77
C PRO A 31 -1.40 -13.95 10.04
N PRO A 32 -0.67 -15.05 10.31
CA PRO A 32 0.70 -15.00 10.84
C PRO A 32 1.69 -14.19 10.00
N LEU A 33 1.65 -14.29 8.66
CA LEU A 33 2.59 -13.59 7.80
C LEU A 33 2.31 -12.08 7.79
N TYR A 34 1.04 -11.68 7.86
CA TYR A 34 0.69 -10.28 8.03
C TYR A 34 1.14 -9.74 9.40
N LYS A 35 0.99 -10.51 10.48
CA LYS A 35 1.52 -10.14 11.81
C LYS A 35 3.02 -9.93 11.77
N LEU A 36 3.76 -10.84 11.16
CA LEU A 36 5.21 -10.71 10.99
C LEU A 36 5.54 -9.44 10.19
N PHE A 37 4.80 -9.17 9.11
CA PHE A 37 5.00 -7.99 8.27
C PHE A 37 4.82 -6.69 9.06
N VAL A 38 3.70 -6.49 9.75
CA VAL A 38 3.43 -5.26 10.51
C VAL A 38 4.36 -5.08 11.71
N SER A 39 4.83 -6.19 12.31
CA SER A 39 5.88 -6.15 13.35
C SER A 39 7.26 -5.81 12.82
N THR A 40 7.53 -6.04 11.52
CA THR A 40 8.85 -5.81 10.92
C THR A 40 8.96 -4.42 10.30
N PHE A 41 7.89 -3.93 9.67
CA PHE A 41 7.90 -2.69 8.92
C PHE A 41 7.07 -1.60 9.60
N HIS A 42 7.54 -0.36 9.52
CA HIS A 42 6.69 0.79 9.76
C HIS A 42 5.71 0.88 8.61
N LEU A 43 4.42 0.97 8.95
CA LEU A 43 3.35 1.29 8.03
C LEU A 43 2.78 2.62 8.46
N ASP A 44 2.69 3.55 7.53
CA ASP A 44 2.01 4.83 7.67
C ASP A 44 1.68 5.35 6.26
N ARG A 45 0.85 6.39 6.19
CA ARG A 45 0.42 7.00 4.92
C ARG A 45 1.56 7.49 4.01
N LYS A 46 2.79 7.59 4.53
CA LYS A 46 3.98 8.07 3.82
C LYS A 46 4.99 6.95 3.53
N VAL A 47 4.79 5.74 4.06
CA VAL A 47 5.74 4.63 3.89
C VAL A 47 5.87 4.22 2.43
N LEU A 48 4.75 4.19 1.72
CA LEU A 48 4.72 3.89 0.28
C LEU A 48 4.71 5.14 -0.59
N ALA A 49 4.53 6.34 -0.02
CA ALA A 49 4.50 7.57 -0.79
C ALA A 49 5.76 7.62 -1.62
N GLY A 50 5.58 7.61 -2.94
CA GLY A 50 6.65 7.47 -3.91
C GLY A 50 7.69 8.58 -3.76
N GLU A 51 8.66 8.59 -4.66
CA GLU A 51 9.60 9.70 -4.67
C GLU A 51 8.80 11.01 -4.85
N ARG A 52 9.04 12.02 -4.01
CA ARG A 52 8.29 13.29 -4.05
C ARG A 52 9.16 14.39 -4.60
N TYR A 53 8.54 15.39 -5.23
CA TYR A 53 9.19 16.63 -5.61
C TYR A 53 8.44 17.84 -5.05
N PHE A 54 9.14 18.96 -4.88
CA PHE A 54 8.52 20.21 -4.48
C PHE A 54 8.06 20.99 -5.72
N ASP A 55 6.75 21.16 -5.86
CA ASP A 55 6.13 21.95 -6.93
C ASP A 55 6.07 23.42 -6.50
N THR A 56 6.91 24.24 -7.13
CA THR A 56 7.01 25.68 -6.84
C THR A 56 5.78 26.46 -7.28
N THR A 57 4.95 25.92 -8.18
CA THR A 57 3.74 26.60 -8.65
C THR A 57 2.65 26.61 -7.59
N ILE A 58 2.53 25.54 -6.81
CA ILE A 58 1.56 25.40 -5.72
C ILE A 58 2.18 25.49 -4.32
N GLN A 59 3.50 25.64 -4.24
CA GLN A 59 4.27 25.68 -2.99
C GLN A 59 4.00 24.45 -2.10
N ASN A 60 3.96 23.26 -2.71
CA ASN A 60 3.65 22.02 -2.00
C ASN A 60 4.36 20.80 -2.64
N TYR A 61 4.39 19.68 -1.94
CA TYR A 61 4.97 18.43 -2.43
C TYR A 61 3.97 17.64 -3.27
N ARG A 62 4.47 17.04 -4.35
CA ARG A 62 3.75 16.09 -5.20
C ARG A 62 4.52 14.78 -5.31
N GLU A 63 3.81 13.72 -5.66
CA GLU A 63 4.42 12.43 -5.97
C GLU A 63 4.99 12.45 -7.40
N ALA A 64 6.21 11.96 -7.54
CA ALA A 64 6.94 11.79 -8.80
C ALA A 64 6.69 10.40 -9.40
N ALA A 65 6.40 9.41 -8.56
CA ALA A 65 6.20 8.01 -8.95
C ALA A 65 5.03 7.41 -8.18
N MET A 66 4.36 6.45 -8.83
CA MET A 66 3.38 5.55 -8.20
C MET A 66 4.07 4.27 -7.73
N VAL A 67 3.45 3.54 -6.81
CA VAL A 67 3.88 2.17 -6.45
C VAL A 67 2.92 1.19 -7.10
N ALA A 68 3.41 0.40 -8.05
CA ALA A 68 2.58 -0.57 -8.75
C ALA A 68 3.05 -2.01 -8.50
N TYR A 69 2.11 -2.96 -8.61
CA TYR A 69 2.43 -4.38 -8.60
C TYR A 69 2.86 -4.84 -10.00
N TYR A 70 4.15 -5.12 -10.17
CA TYR A 70 4.78 -5.43 -11.44
C TYR A 70 4.11 -6.57 -12.23
N PRO A 71 3.66 -7.68 -11.61
CA PRO A 71 2.98 -8.74 -12.35
C PRO A 71 1.70 -8.31 -13.09
N LEU A 72 1.06 -7.21 -12.67
CA LEU A 72 -0.15 -6.67 -13.30
C LEU A 72 0.10 -5.38 -14.08
N LEU A 73 1.35 -4.91 -14.16
CA LEU A 73 1.67 -3.58 -14.71
C LEU A 73 1.34 -3.45 -16.21
N ASN A 74 1.41 -4.56 -16.96
CA ASN A 74 1.16 -4.56 -18.41
C ASN A 74 -0.30 -4.85 -18.79
N ASP A 75 -1.19 -4.98 -17.81
CA ASP A 75 -2.63 -5.19 -18.02
C ASP A 75 -3.38 -3.93 -17.56
N PRO A 76 -3.75 -3.01 -18.47
CA PRO A 76 -4.38 -1.73 -18.13
C PRO A 76 -5.65 -1.86 -17.30
N GLU A 77 -6.39 -2.97 -17.45
CA GLU A 77 -7.63 -3.22 -16.71
C GLU A 77 -7.35 -3.75 -15.30
N LYS A 78 -6.12 -4.20 -15.03
CA LYS A 78 -5.73 -4.83 -13.77
C LYS A 78 -4.57 -4.15 -13.07
N VAL A 79 -4.04 -3.04 -13.58
CA VAL A 79 -2.94 -2.31 -12.93
C VAL A 79 -3.29 -2.07 -11.47
N LEU A 80 -2.47 -2.61 -10.58
CA LEU A 80 -2.64 -2.46 -9.15
C LEU A 80 -1.69 -1.37 -8.65
N ASP A 81 -2.21 -0.15 -8.56
CA ASP A 81 -1.56 0.99 -7.92
C ASP A 81 -1.91 1.04 -6.43
N ILE A 82 -0.88 1.08 -5.60
CA ILE A 82 -0.96 1.14 -4.15
C ILE A 82 -0.50 2.51 -3.68
N SER A 83 -1.46 3.36 -3.35
CA SER A 83 -1.19 4.74 -2.94
C SER A 83 -0.73 4.85 -1.48
N LEU A 84 -1.20 3.96 -0.60
CA LEU A 84 -0.99 4.07 0.84
C LEU A 84 -0.74 2.69 1.46
N MET A 85 -0.28 2.64 2.70
CA MET A 85 -0.48 1.50 3.61
C MET A 85 -0.68 2.08 5.00
N TYR A 86 -1.79 1.74 5.64
CA TYR A 86 -2.08 2.30 6.96
C TYR A 86 -1.39 1.48 8.05
N ASP A 87 -1.13 2.14 9.19
CA ASP A 87 -0.73 1.43 10.39
C ASP A 87 -1.83 0.44 10.84
N LEU A 88 -1.42 -0.56 11.61
CA LEU A 88 -2.30 -1.65 12.01
C LEU A 88 -3.50 -1.14 12.83
N GLU A 89 -3.27 -0.22 13.76
CA GLU A 89 -4.32 0.29 14.64
C GLU A 89 -5.38 1.06 13.84
N PHE A 90 -4.95 1.92 12.91
CA PHE A 90 -5.85 2.59 11.99
C PHE A 90 -6.67 1.58 11.16
N ASN A 91 -6.02 0.55 10.59
CA ASN A 91 -6.72 -0.48 9.84
C ASN A 91 -7.74 -1.25 10.70
N LEU A 92 -7.43 -1.52 11.97
CA LEU A 92 -8.37 -2.18 12.91
C LEU A 92 -9.57 -1.30 13.24
N ILE A 93 -9.36 0.00 13.48
CA ILE A 93 -10.44 0.97 13.69
C ILE A 93 -11.33 1.06 12.45
N MET A 94 -10.73 1.17 11.27
CA MET A 94 -11.46 1.22 10.01
C MET A 94 -12.21 -0.07 9.74
N TRP A 95 -11.61 -1.23 10.03
CA TRP A 95 -12.25 -2.53 9.94
C TRP A 95 -13.51 -2.54 10.82
N GLN A 96 -13.39 -2.23 12.12
CA GLN A 96 -14.54 -2.22 13.03
C GLN A 96 -15.66 -1.26 12.60
N ASN A 97 -15.30 -0.09 12.05
CA ASN A 97 -16.27 0.86 11.51
C ASN A 97 -16.94 0.36 10.23
N ASN A 98 -16.18 -0.27 9.34
CA ASN A 98 -16.68 -0.83 8.08
C ASN A 98 -17.56 -2.06 8.31
N TYR A 99 -17.40 -2.80 9.41
CA TYR A 99 -18.30 -3.90 9.76
C TYR A 99 -19.76 -3.48 9.77
N GLN A 100 -20.02 -2.24 10.20
CA GLN A 100 -21.37 -1.70 10.27
C GLN A 100 -21.96 -1.37 8.89
N ARG A 101 -21.12 -1.30 7.85
CA ARG A 101 -21.50 -0.87 6.49
C ARG A 101 -21.47 -2.03 5.50
N GLU A 102 -20.46 -2.88 5.57
CA GLU A 102 -20.18 -3.96 4.61
C GLU A 102 -19.71 -5.23 5.36
N PRO A 103 -20.63 -5.93 6.05
CA PRO A 103 -20.27 -7.07 6.90
C PRO A 103 -19.77 -8.30 6.10
N GLU A 104 -20.16 -8.41 4.84
CA GLU A 104 -19.82 -9.54 3.96
C GLU A 104 -18.32 -9.81 3.83
N TRP A 105 -17.49 -8.77 3.75
CA TRP A 105 -16.04 -8.93 3.66
C TRP A 105 -15.45 -9.58 4.92
N MET A 106 -16.07 -9.35 6.07
CA MET A 106 -15.65 -10.01 7.31
C MET A 106 -16.14 -11.44 7.41
N ASP A 107 -17.33 -11.72 6.88
CA ASP A 107 -17.86 -13.07 6.79
C ASP A 107 -16.99 -13.94 5.87
N TYR A 108 -16.45 -13.36 4.80
CA TYR A 108 -15.44 -13.98 3.94
C TYR A 108 -14.04 -14.05 4.58
N GLY A 109 -13.87 -13.43 5.75
CA GLY A 109 -12.60 -13.44 6.47
C GLY A 109 -11.55 -12.55 5.83
N PHE A 110 -11.92 -11.42 5.23
CA PHE A 110 -10.99 -10.46 4.66
C PHE A 110 -10.73 -9.27 5.60
N PHE A 111 -9.45 -8.93 5.75
CA PHE A 111 -9.00 -7.77 6.51
C PHE A 111 -8.32 -6.78 5.57
N LYS A 112 -8.87 -5.57 5.45
CA LYS A 112 -8.32 -4.55 4.56
C LYS A 112 -6.95 -4.09 5.07
N ILE A 113 -5.95 -4.11 4.19
CA ILE A 113 -4.58 -3.67 4.49
C ILE A 113 -4.27 -2.31 3.86
N THR A 114 -4.90 -1.97 2.73
CA THR A 114 -4.78 -0.65 2.10
C THR A 114 -5.87 -0.37 1.05
N ASP A 115 -5.97 0.90 0.66
CA ASP A 115 -6.74 1.39 -0.48
C ASP A 115 -5.92 1.28 -1.78
N ILE A 116 -6.63 1.25 -2.91
CA ILE A 116 -6.04 1.21 -4.26
C ILE A 116 -6.60 2.34 -5.12
N GLY A 117 -5.85 2.79 -6.12
CA GLY A 117 -6.19 3.99 -6.91
C GLY A 117 -7.52 3.93 -7.67
N MET A 118 -8.01 2.73 -8.02
CA MET A 118 -9.26 2.51 -8.76
C MET A 118 -10.53 2.44 -7.87
N GLY A 119 -10.40 2.67 -6.57
CA GLY A 119 -11.46 2.43 -5.59
C GLY A 119 -11.44 0.99 -5.07
N GLY A 120 -11.94 0.79 -3.85
CA GLY A 120 -11.84 -0.50 -3.14
C GLY A 120 -10.56 -0.65 -2.32
N GLY A 121 -9.90 -1.79 -2.37
CA GLY A 121 -8.62 -1.99 -1.68
C GLY A 121 -8.00 -3.38 -1.77
N LEU A 122 -6.86 -3.54 -1.10
CA LEU A 122 -6.22 -4.83 -0.88
C LEU A 122 -6.56 -5.36 0.50
N TYR A 123 -6.76 -6.66 0.55
CA TYR A 123 -7.19 -7.39 1.72
C TYR A 123 -6.30 -8.60 1.94
N VAL A 124 -6.07 -8.94 3.20
CA VAL A 124 -5.46 -10.21 3.59
C VAL A 124 -6.53 -11.16 4.10
N GLY A 125 -6.49 -12.41 3.64
CA GLY A 125 -7.37 -13.46 4.15
C GLY A 125 -6.98 -13.91 5.55
N THR A 126 -7.97 -14.06 6.41
CA THR A 126 -7.83 -14.36 7.84
C THR A 126 -8.35 -15.74 8.23
N ARG A 127 -9.03 -16.45 7.32
CA ARG A 127 -9.69 -17.74 7.57
C ARG A 127 -9.24 -18.82 6.59
N ASP A 128 -9.14 -20.05 7.12
CA ASP A 128 -9.07 -21.32 6.40
C ASP A 128 -8.19 -21.32 5.13
N GLU A 129 -8.75 -21.68 3.97
CA GLU A 129 -8.05 -21.78 2.68
C GLU A 129 -7.55 -20.45 2.12
N ASN A 130 -8.08 -19.33 2.62
CA ASN A 130 -7.71 -17.99 2.18
C ASN A 130 -6.65 -17.35 3.07
N LYS A 131 -6.25 -18.03 4.15
CA LYS A 131 -5.35 -17.48 5.15
C LYS A 131 -4.02 -17.01 4.54
N ASP A 132 -3.59 -15.83 4.96
CA ASP A 132 -2.41 -15.09 4.49
C ASP A 132 -2.47 -14.57 3.04
N LYS A 133 -3.33 -15.12 2.17
CA LYS A 133 -3.47 -14.69 0.77
C LYS A 133 -3.91 -13.23 0.64
N ILE A 134 -3.49 -12.60 -0.45
CA ILE A 134 -3.83 -11.21 -0.77
C ILE A 134 -4.90 -11.19 -1.85
N PHE A 135 -5.97 -10.45 -1.57
CA PHE A 135 -7.08 -10.24 -2.49
C PHE A 135 -7.19 -8.76 -2.82
N ARG A 136 -7.61 -8.47 -4.04
CA ARG A 136 -8.10 -7.16 -4.43
C ARG A 136 -9.62 -7.22 -4.48
N ILE A 137 -10.24 -6.14 -4.02
CA ILE A 137 -11.67 -5.91 -4.03
C ILE A 137 -11.88 -4.53 -4.62
N VAL A 138 -12.68 -4.44 -5.67
CA VAL A 138 -13.05 -3.18 -6.32
C VAL A 138 -14.56 -3.06 -6.24
N TRP A 139 -15.06 -1.98 -5.64
CA TRP A 139 -16.48 -1.84 -5.27
C TRP A 139 -17.47 -1.94 -6.44
N ASP A 140 -17.03 -1.58 -7.65
CA ASP A 140 -17.88 -1.52 -8.84
C ASP A 140 -17.64 -2.69 -9.82
N TRP A 141 -16.93 -3.75 -9.42
CA TRP A 141 -16.67 -4.91 -10.27
C TRP A 141 -17.77 -5.97 -10.16
N ASP A 142 -18.05 -6.65 -11.28
CA ASP A 142 -18.99 -7.77 -11.34
C ASP A 142 -18.49 -8.97 -10.50
N GLU A 143 -17.16 -9.20 -10.49
CA GLU A 143 -16.53 -10.16 -9.59
C GLU A 143 -16.23 -9.48 -8.24
N PRO A 144 -16.63 -10.09 -7.10
CA PRO A 144 -16.54 -9.43 -5.80
C PRO A 144 -15.10 -9.29 -5.31
N TYR A 145 -14.17 -10.15 -5.77
CA TYR A 145 -12.76 -10.09 -5.42
C TYR A 145 -11.90 -10.96 -6.35
N ASP A 146 -10.62 -10.63 -6.46
CA ASP A 146 -9.61 -11.41 -7.18
C ASP A 146 -8.37 -11.69 -6.31
N GLU A 147 -7.87 -12.93 -6.37
CA GLU A 147 -6.64 -13.32 -5.67
C GLU A 147 -5.42 -12.75 -6.41
N ILE A 148 -4.58 -12.00 -5.70
CA ILE A 148 -3.40 -11.33 -6.24
C ILE A 148 -2.15 -12.18 -6.07
N CYS A 149 -1.95 -12.72 -4.87
CA CYS A 149 -0.79 -13.56 -4.54
C CYS A 149 -0.97 -14.30 -3.22
N ASP A 150 -0.07 -15.25 -2.93
CA ASP A 150 -0.21 -16.18 -1.81
C ASP A 150 -0.01 -15.52 -0.43
N ASN A 151 0.69 -14.38 -0.36
CA ASN A 151 0.89 -13.65 0.90
C ASN A 151 1.46 -12.24 0.72
N ILE A 152 1.45 -11.48 1.81
CA ILE A 152 1.97 -10.11 1.88
C ILE A 152 3.43 -9.97 1.43
N PHE A 153 4.28 -10.98 1.65
CA PHE A 153 5.68 -10.93 1.21
C PHE A 153 5.82 -11.17 -0.29
N GLU A 154 4.92 -11.92 -0.91
CA GLU A 154 4.82 -12.02 -2.37
C GLU A 154 4.37 -10.70 -2.99
N LEU A 155 3.34 -10.08 -2.40
CA LEU A 155 2.85 -8.76 -2.80
C LEU A 155 4.02 -7.77 -2.80
N VAL A 156 4.68 -7.64 -1.65
CA VAL A 156 5.80 -6.71 -1.46
C VAL A 156 6.91 -6.96 -2.47
N ARG A 157 7.33 -8.23 -2.70
CA ARG A 157 8.36 -8.56 -3.71
C ARG A 157 7.99 -8.11 -5.12
N GLY A 158 6.70 -8.06 -5.46
CA GLY A 158 6.23 -7.57 -6.75
C GLY A 158 6.01 -6.06 -6.83
N LEU A 159 6.13 -5.31 -5.73
CA LEU A 159 5.96 -3.86 -5.76
C LEU A 159 7.19 -3.17 -6.37
N THR A 160 6.94 -2.17 -7.22
CA THR A 160 7.97 -1.34 -7.83
C THR A 160 7.51 0.10 -7.97
N LEU A 161 8.45 1.05 -7.88
CA LEU A 161 8.17 2.44 -8.22
C LEU A 161 8.08 2.59 -9.74
N VAL A 162 6.97 3.12 -10.23
CA VAL A 162 6.76 3.36 -11.67
C VAL A 162 6.68 4.86 -11.93
N TYR A 163 7.41 5.28 -12.95
CA TYR A 163 7.33 6.61 -13.56
C TYR A 163 6.60 6.45 -14.88
N ASP A 164 5.55 7.24 -15.14
CA ASP A 164 4.90 7.24 -16.45
C ASP A 164 5.57 8.30 -17.34
N PRO A 165 6.46 7.90 -18.27
CA PRO A 165 7.14 8.88 -19.12
C PRO A 165 6.18 9.64 -20.06
N ASN A 166 4.96 9.13 -20.26
CA ASN A 166 3.96 9.75 -21.14
C ASN A 166 3.01 10.68 -20.37
N ASP A 167 2.95 10.55 -19.04
CA ASP A 167 2.14 11.40 -18.17
C ASP A 167 3.00 11.95 -17.02
N PRO A 168 3.94 12.87 -17.32
CA PRO A 168 4.76 13.46 -16.29
C PRO A 168 3.87 14.22 -15.29
N PRO A 169 4.11 14.06 -13.98
CA PRO A 169 3.37 14.77 -12.94
C PRO A 169 3.25 16.28 -13.16
N HIS A 170 2.11 16.85 -12.75
CA HIS A 170 1.82 18.28 -12.90
C HIS A 170 2.97 19.20 -12.42
N GLY A 171 3.50 20.01 -13.34
CA GLY A 171 4.57 20.96 -13.03
C GLY A 171 5.95 20.52 -13.54
N ILE A 172 6.07 19.30 -14.08
CA ILE A 172 7.23 18.85 -14.86
C ILE A 172 6.82 18.45 -16.27
N THR A 173 7.67 18.74 -17.25
CA THR A 173 7.49 18.38 -18.67
C THR A 173 8.24 17.10 -19.04
N SER A 174 9.27 16.75 -18.26
CA SER A 174 10.03 15.52 -18.36
C SER A 174 10.65 15.18 -17.01
N TYR A 175 10.80 13.89 -16.71
CA TYR A 175 11.54 13.42 -15.53
C TYR A 175 13.01 13.83 -15.51
N ASP A 176 13.59 14.19 -16.67
CA ASP A 176 14.96 14.71 -16.76
C ASP A 176 15.15 16.07 -16.05
N GLN A 177 14.04 16.76 -15.73
CA GLN A 177 14.07 17.99 -14.94
C GLN A 177 14.23 17.71 -13.45
N LEU A 178 13.98 16.49 -12.98
CA LEU A 178 14.12 16.15 -11.57
C LEU A 178 15.60 15.96 -11.23
N TYR A 179 16.05 16.66 -10.18
CA TYR A 179 17.38 16.46 -9.60
C TYR A 179 17.32 16.45 -8.08
N LYS A 180 18.33 15.84 -7.46
CA LYS A 180 18.43 15.75 -6.01
C LYS A 180 19.88 16.00 -5.61
N ASN A 181 20.13 16.99 -4.75
CA ASN A 181 21.46 17.18 -4.20
C ASN A 181 21.73 16.18 -3.08
N TRP A 182 23.00 16.03 -2.72
CA TRP A 182 23.38 15.19 -1.59
C TRP A 182 22.74 15.72 -0.29
N GLY A 183 21.99 14.86 0.40
CA GLY A 183 21.30 15.20 1.64
C GLY A 183 19.88 15.74 1.47
N ASP A 184 19.42 16.01 0.25
CA ASP A 184 18.03 16.38 0.02
C ASP A 184 17.11 15.18 0.35
N GLU A 185 15.92 15.45 0.88
CA GLU A 185 14.93 14.39 1.15
C GLU A 185 14.01 14.15 -0.06
N TYR A 186 13.90 15.12 -0.95
CA TYR A 186 12.97 15.14 -2.09
C TYR A 186 13.65 15.66 -3.36
N TRP A 187 13.00 15.47 -4.51
CA TRP A 187 13.47 15.97 -5.80
C TRP A 187 13.12 17.44 -6.01
N GLN A 188 14.03 18.16 -6.64
CA GLN A 188 13.87 19.54 -7.09
C GLN A 188 13.60 19.56 -8.59
N ILE A 189 12.94 20.60 -9.09
CA ILE A 189 12.69 20.80 -10.52
C ILE A 189 13.73 21.78 -11.09
N ARG A 190 14.43 21.40 -12.15
CA ARG A 190 15.26 22.33 -12.94
C ARG A 190 14.36 23.23 -13.77
N SER A 191 14.58 24.54 -13.63
CA SER A 191 14.08 25.57 -14.54
C SER A 191 14.67 25.44 -15.93
#